data_AF-A0A8T4M112-F1
#
_entry.id   AF-A0A8T4M112-F1
#
_cell.length_a   1.000
_cell.length_b   1.000
_cell.length_c   1.000
_cell.angle_alpha   90.00
_cell.angle_beta   90.00
_cell.angle_gamma   90.00
#
_symmetry.space_group_name_H-M   'P 1'
#
loop_
_entity.id
_entity.type
_entity.pdbx_description
1 polymer ?
#
loop_
_entity_poly.entity_id
_entity_poly.type
_entity_poly.pdbx_seq_one_letter_code
_entity_poly.pdbx_strand_id
1 'polypeptide(L)'
;MKNALTPRTNINSEGKIAYHEGFQAWNTIRLKKELFEEFPQLKEKRSKFSYKLIYPRDVKAFEEFIKEIKKSQTKTMPILMWLYKVN
;
A
#
# COMPACT_ATOMS: atom_id res chain seq x y z
N MET A 1 -8.33 -21.51 -6.97
CA MET A 1 -7.66 -20.85 -5.84
C MET A 1 -7.71 -19.35 -6.07
N LYS A 2 -8.14 -18.54 -5.09
CA LYS A 2 -8.05 -17.07 -5.19
C LYS A 2 -6.57 -16.70 -5.14
N ASN A 3 -6.03 -16.14 -6.21
CA ASN A 3 -4.65 -15.67 -6.23
C ASN A 3 -4.51 -14.58 -5.16
N ALA A 4 -3.54 -14.75 -4.26
CA ALA A 4 -3.25 -13.73 -3.26
C ALA A 4 -2.79 -12.44 -3.96
N LEU A 5 -3.08 -11.27 -3.37
CA LEU A 5 -2.59 -9.99 -3.85
C LEU A 5 -1.09 -9.90 -3.56
N THR A 6 -0.27 -10.50 -4.42
CA THR A 6 1.19 -10.49 -4.29
C THR A 6 1.80 -9.65 -5.41
N PRO A 7 2.70 -8.71 -5.10
CA PRO A 7 3.48 -8.00 -6.10
C PRO A 7 4.31 -9.00 -6.93
N ARG A 8 4.58 -8.67 -8.19
CA ARG A 8 5.30 -9.57 -9.11
C ARG A 8 6.80 -9.58 -8.83
N THR A 9 7.32 -8.47 -8.32
CA THR A 9 8.74 -8.23 -8.05
C THR A 9 8.90 -7.34 -6.82
N ASN A 10 10.09 -7.36 -6.20
CA ASN A 10 10.43 -6.37 -5.18
C ASN A 10 10.59 -4.99 -5.84
N ILE A 11 9.78 -4.02 -5.43
CA ILE A 11 9.84 -2.65 -5.93
C ILE A 11 10.10 -1.72 -4.75
N ASN A 12 11.22 -1.01 -4.82
CA ASN A 12 11.51 0.13 -3.96
C ASN A 12 11.23 1.39 -4.79
N SER A 13 10.14 2.07 -4.50
CA SER A 13 9.79 3.35 -5.14
C SER A 13 9.92 4.47 -4.12
N GLU A 14 10.59 5.53 -4.53
CA GLU A 14 10.73 6.76 -3.74
C GLU A 14 10.13 7.93 -4.51
N GLY A 15 9.35 8.75 -3.82
CA GLY A 15 8.67 9.89 -4.42
C GLY A 15 8.36 10.96 -3.39
N LYS A 16 8.30 12.22 -3.85
CA LYS A 16 7.85 13.34 -3.04
C LYS A 16 6.37 13.55 -3.25
N ILE A 17 5.60 13.56 -2.17
CA ILE A 17 4.21 14.02 -2.16
C ILE A 17 4.22 15.48 -1.71
N ALA A 18 4.15 16.40 -2.66
CA ALA A 18 4.02 17.83 -2.35
C ALA A 18 2.53 18.16 -2.10
N TYR A 19 2.23 18.77 -0.97
CA TYR A 19 0.88 19.25 -0.68
C TYR A 19 0.71 20.66 -1.26
N HIS A 20 -0.07 20.76 -2.33
CA HIS A 20 -0.58 22.01 -2.88
C HIS A 20 -1.97 21.69 -3.44
N GLU A 21 -2.99 22.51 -3.17
CA GLU A 21 -4.39 22.18 -3.48
C GLU A 21 -4.58 21.81 -4.97
N GLY A 22 -3.97 22.56 -5.88
CA GLY A 22 -3.95 22.24 -7.31
C GLY A 22 -3.20 20.95 -7.72
N PHE A 23 -2.29 20.45 -6.89
CA PHE A 23 -1.50 19.23 -7.14
C PHE A 23 -2.05 17.97 -6.45
N GLN A 24 -3.05 18.12 -5.57
CA GLN A 24 -3.65 17.00 -4.84
C GLN A 24 -4.22 15.93 -5.78
N ALA A 25 -4.89 16.37 -6.85
CA ALA A 25 -5.43 15.48 -7.87
C ALA A 25 -4.30 14.73 -8.61
N TRP A 26 -3.24 15.42 -9.01
CA TRP A 26 -2.11 14.85 -9.76
C TRP A 26 -1.31 13.83 -8.95
N ASN A 27 -1.01 14.12 -7.68
CA ASN A 27 -0.32 13.17 -6.80
C ASN A 27 -1.19 11.93 -6.53
N THR A 28 -2.50 12.12 -6.36
CA THR A 28 -3.45 11.00 -6.21
C THR A 28 -3.53 10.15 -7.48
N ILE A 29 -3.56 10.78 -8.67
CA ILE A 29 -3.56 10.09 -9.96
C ILE A 29 -2.28 9.27 -10.13
N ARG A 30 -1.12 9.84 -9.80
CA ARG A 30 0.17 9.16 -9.89
C ARG A 30 0.24 7.95 -8.96
N LEU A 31 -0.13 8.12 -7.69
CA LEU A 31 -0.18 7.03 -6.71
C LEU A 31 -1.13 5.90 -7.18
N LYS A 32 -2.31 6.26 -7.69
CA LYS A 32 -3.27 5.27 -8.24
C LYS A 32 -2.72 4.55 -9.47
N LYS A 33 -2.03 5.26 -10.37
CA LYS A 33 -1.41 4.66 -11.56
C LYS A 33 -0.37 3.62 -11.16
N GLU A 34 0.56 3.99 -10.30
CA GLU A 34 1.62 3.10 -9.79
C GLU A 34 1.01 1.87 -9.10
N LEU A 35 -0.02 2.06 -8.26
CA LEU A 35 -0.73 0.96 -7.62
C LEU A 35 -1.39 0.00 -8.61
N PHE A 36 -2.06 0.51 -9.65
CA PHE A 36 -2.75 -0.32 -10.63
C PHE A 36 -1.81 -1.00 -11.63
N GLU A 37 -0.63 -0.42 -11.88
CA GLU A 37 0.43 -1.08 -12.65
C GLU A 37 0.99 -2.28 -11.88
N GLU A 38 1.21 -2.16 -10.58
CA GLU A 38 1.76 -3.25 -9.76
C GLU A 38 0.73 -4.32 -9.39
N PHE A 39 -0.53 -3.93 -9.19
CA PHE A 39 -1.62 -4.85 -8.92
C PHE A 39 -2.66 -4.80 -10.05
N PRO A 40 -2.37 -5.36 -11.25
CA PRO A 40 -3.29 -5.36 -12.39
C PRO A 40 -4.66 -5.94 -12.06
N GLN A 41 -4.73 -6.88 -11.13
CA GLN A 41 -5.97 -7.48 -10.64
C GLN A 41 -6.92 -6.47 -9.96
N LEU A 42 -6.43 -5.30 -9.55
CA LEU A 42 -7.28 -4.20 -9.09
C LEU A 42 -7.99 -3.47 -10.25
N LYS A 43 -7.52 -3.63 -11.50
CA LYS A 43 -8.20 -3.11 -12.71
C LYS A 43 -9.37 -4.00 -13.15
N GLU A 44 -9.48 -5.22 -12.62
CA GLU A 44 -10.50 -6.19 -13.02
C GLU A 44 -11.87 -5.80 -12.45
N LYS A 45 -12.79 -5.36 -13.33
CA LYS A 45 -14.15 -4.87 -12.96
C LYS A 45 -14.98 -5.82 -12.08
N ARG A 46 -14.70 -7.13 -12.09
CA ARG A 46 -15.48 -8.16 -11.36
C ARG A 46 -14.75 -8.68 -10.12
N SER A 47 -13.57 -8.17 -9.82
CA SER A 47 -12.72 -8.69 -8.75
C SER A 47 -13.09 -8.03 -7.41
N LYS A 48 -13.40 -8.88 -6.42
CA LYS A 48 -13.70 -8.43 -5.05
C LYS A 48 -12.37 -8.22 -4.32
N PHE A 49 -11.99 -6.97 -4.09
CA PHE A 49 -10.84 -6.61 -3.27
C PHE A 49 -11.29 -6.01 -1.93
N SER A 50 -10.48 -6.23 -0.90
CA SER A 50 -10.61 -5.57 0.40
C SER A 50 -9.24 -5.06 0.82
N TYR A 51 -9.22 -3.96 1.57
CA TYR A 51 -7.99 -3.41 2.15
C TYR A 51 -8.23 -3.08 3.62
N LYS A 52 -7.18 -3.18 4.42
CA LYS A 52 -7.16 -2.73 5.81
C LYS A 52 -6.07 -1.68 5.93
N LEU A 53 -6.45 -0.50 6.41
CA LEU A 53 -5.52 0.60 6.67
C LEU A 53 -5.33 0.73 8.18
N ILE A 54 -4.08 0.72 8.63
CA ILE A 54 -3.73 0.76 10.05
C ILE A 54 -2.75 1.92 10.25
N TYR A 55 -3.00 2.71 11.29
CA TYR A 55 -2.16 3.84 11.70
C TYR A 55 -1.62 3.59 13.11
N PRO A 56 -0.48 2.89 13.25
CA PRO A 56 0.17 2.75 14.55
C PRO A 56 0.54 4.13 15.10
N ARG A 57 0.19 4.39 16.35
CA ARG A 57 0.51 5.66 17.04
C ARG A 57 1.93 5.66 17.62
N ASP A 58 2.48 4.48 17.87
CA ASP A 58 3.81 4.28 18.42
C ASP A 58 4.47 3.04 17.80
N VAL A 59 5.77 2.88 18.09
CA VAL A 59 6.59 1.77 17.57
C VAL A 59 6.09 0.41 18.08
N LYS A 60 5.60 0.35 19.32
CA LYS A 60 5.13 -0.90 19.94
C LYS A 60 3.90 -1.44 19.21
N ALA A 61 2.93 -0.58 18.90
CA ALA A 61 1.74 -0.91 18.13
C ALA A 61 2.10 -1.39 16.72
N PHE A 62 3.14 -0.81 16.10
CA PHE A 62 3.63 -1.27 14.80
C PHE A 62 4.27 -2.66 14.88
N GLU A 63 5.09 -2.92 15.89
CA GLU A 63 5.68 -4.25 16.11
C GLU A 63 4.63 -5.34 16.35
N GLU A 64 3.59 -5.03 17.13
CA GLU A 64 2.47 -5.93 17.37
C GLU A 64 1.74 -6.27 16.07
N PHE A 65 1.47 -5.27 15.22
CA PHE A 65 0.89 -5.49 13.90
C PHE A 65 1.76 -6.40 13.01
N ILE A 66 3.08 -6.20 12.99
CA ILE A 66 4.00 -7.04 12.22
C ILE A 66 4.01 -8.48 12.76
N LYS A 67 3.92 -8.67 14.08
CA LYS A 67 3.79 -10.00 14.70
C LYS A 67 2.48 -10.67 14.29
N GLU A 68 1.37 -9.94 14.24
CA GLU A 68 0.08 -10.48 13.75
C GLU A 68 0.16 -10.93 12.30
N ILE A 69 0.76 -10.12 11.42
CA ILE A 69 0.96 -10.49 10.00
C ILE A 69 1.77 -11.78 9.89
N LYS A 70 2.88 -11.88 10.64
CA LYS A 70 3.73 -13.08 10.65
C LYS A 70 3.01 -14.32 11.15
N LYS A 71 2.09 -14.17 12.11
CA LYS A 71 1.26 -15.27 12.65
C LYS A 71 0.13 -15.66 11.71
N SER A 72 -0.45 -14.69 11.00
CA SER A 72 -1.52 -14.96 10.06
C SER A 72 -0.98 -15.79 8.89
N GLN A 73 -1.59 -16.95 8.61
CA GLN A 73 -1.27 -17.76 7.42
C GLN A 73 -1.67 -17.08 6.10
N THR A 74 -2.05 -15.80 6.12
CA THR A 74 -2.29 -15.03 4.91
C THR A 74 -0.98 -14.88 4.15
N LYS A 75 -0.91 -15.49 2.95
CA LYS A 75 0.21 -15.38 2.00
C LYS A 75 0.35 -13.98 1.37
N THR A 76 -0.24 -12.96 1.97
CA THR A 76 -0.35 -11.63 1.38
C THR A 76 0.60 -10.69 2.11
N MET A 77 1.61 -10.21 1.40
CA MET A 77 2.52 -9.20 1.94
C MET A 77 1.82 -7.83 1.92
N PRO A 78 1.74 -7.10 3.05
CA PRO A 78 1.18 -5.76 3.06
C PRO A 78 2.05 -4.77 2.29
N ILE A 79 1.42 -3.73 1.74
CA ILE A 79 2.12 -2.57 1.19
C ILE A 79 2.57 -1.70 2.38
N LEU A 80 3.89 -1.46 2.48
CA LEU A 80 4.43 -0.51 3.44
C LEU A 80 4.55 0.86 2.77
N MET A 81 3.83 1.86 3.29
CA MET A 81 3.93 3.25 2.85
C MET A 81 4.49 4.09 3.99
N TRP A 82 5.61 4.76 3.75
CA TRP A 82 6.25 5.64 4.73
C TRP A 82 6.07 7.11 4.31
N LEU A 83 5.46 7.91 5.17
CA LEU A 83 5.22 9.33 4.93
C LEU A 83 6.00 10.13 5.98
N TYR A 84 6.79 11.10 5.52
CA TYR A 84 7.55 11.99 6.39
C TYR A 84 7.56 13.40 5.79
N LYS A 85 7.66 14.40 6.66
CA LYS A 85 7.87 15.78 6.25
C LYS A 85 9.37 15.99 6.02
N VAL A 86 9.74 16.45 4.83
CA VAL A 86 11.09 16.95 4.54
C VAL A 86 11.13 18.42 4.97
N ASN A 87 12.12 18.80 5.77
CA ASN A 87 12.40 20.20 6.11
C ASN A 87 13.28 20.85 5.04
#